data_AF-A0A3L6L9D8-F1
#
_entry.id   AF-A0A3L6L9D8-F1
#
_cell.length_a   1.000
_cell.length_b   1.000
_cell.length_c   1.000
_cell.angle_alpha   90.00
_cell.angle_beta   90.00
_cell.angle_gamma   90.00
#
_symmetry.space_group_name_H-M   'P 1'
#
loop_
_entity.id
_entity.type
_entity.pdbx_description
1 polymer ?
#
loop_
_entity_poly.entity_id
_entity_poly.type
_entity_poly.pdbx_seq_one_letter_code
_entity_poly.pdbx_strand_id
1 'polypeptide(L)'
;MPPKKKVERKEEQVFVEENGSYVHQREMARYTGGVRRLTDSNFCCRHGHGTYSSPLIHYEGNWSEDEMHGNGTLRFLVSGDSYTGQFVHGVMEGCGTYIWASGAMYDGGWRGNRMHGLGTYTDVGGKVWSGKFYNGSGPGLTPCVTTGGGVSAADKRDVLKDEKEG
;
A
#
# COMPACT_ATOMS: atom_id res chain seq x y z
N MET A 1 -8.04 49.61 37.27
CA MET A 1 -8.39 48.90 36.02
C MET A 1 -7.33 47.85 35.77
N PRO A 2 -7.66 46.56 35.57
CA PRO A 2 -6.65 45.59 35.17
C PRO A 2 -6.28 45.82 33.70
N PRO A 3 -5.01 45.56 33.30
CA PRO A 3 -4.59 45.72 31.92
C PRO A 3 -5.26 44.65 31.05
N LYS A 4 -5.85 45.08 29.93
CA LYS A 4 -6.45 44.18 28.94
C LYS A 4 -5.32 43.36 28.29
N LYS A 5 -5.35 42.03 28.42
CA LYS A 5 -4.46 41.11 27.69
C LYS A 5 -4.62 41.38 26.19
N LYS A 6 -3.52 41.70 25.50
CA LYS A 6 -3.47 41.68 24.02
C LYS A 6 -3.69 40.22 23.60
N VAL A 7 -4.78 39.98 22.88
CA VAL A 7 -5.02 38.72 22.19
C VAL A 7 -4.16 38.76 20.93
N GLU A 8 -3.03 38.06 20.94
CA GLU A 8 -2.25 37.84 19.72
C GLU A 8 -3.07 36.94 18.79
N ARG A 9 -3.52 37.53 17.68
CA ARG A 9 -4.17 36.80 16.59
C ARG A 9 -3.06 36.03 15.89
N LYS A 10 -2.99 34.70 16.04
CA LYS A 10 -2.08 33.87 15.25
C LYS A 10 -2.44 34.10 13.78
N GLU A 11 -1.51 34.66 13.01
CA GLU A 11 -1.64 34.75 11.56
C GLU A 11 -1.80 33.33 11.02
N GLU A 12 -2.93 33.07 10.39
CA GLU A 12 -3.26 31.78 9.84
C GLU A 12 -2.37 31.55 8.62
N GLN A 13 -1.59 30.47 8.63
CA GLN A 13 -0.74 30.11 7.51
C GLN A 13 -1.59 29.92 6.26
N VAL A 14 -1.49 30.85 5.30
CA VAL A 14 -2.24 30.76 4.07
C VAL A 14 -1.46 29.88 3.09
N PHE A 15 -2.08 28.78 2.68
CA PHE A 15 -1.56 27.90 1.63
C PHE A 15 -2.18 28.27 0.28
N VAL A 16 -1.37 28.19 -0.77
CA VAL A 16 -1.81 28.35 -2.17
C VAL A 16 -1.55 27.05 -2.90
N GLU A 17 -2.57 26.54 -3.58
CA GLU A 17 -2.46 25.38 -4.46
C GLU A 17 -2.34 25.85 -5.92
N GLU A 18 -1.33 25.36 -6.61
CA GLU A 18 -1.02 25.73 -7.98
C GLU A 18 -0.42 24.55 -8.75
N ASN A 19 -0.24 24.67 -10.05
CA ASN A 19 0.52 23.69 -10.82
C ASN A 19 1.99 24.09 -10.86
N GLY A 20 2.87 23.12 -10.68
CA GLY A 20 4.31 23.32 -10.69
C GLY A 20 5.06 22.15 -11.32
N SER A 21 6.34 22.38 -11.54
CA SER A 21 7.27 21.35 -11.97
C SER A 21 8.62 21.58 -11.32
N TYR A 22 9.30 20.50 -10.93
CA TYR A 22 10.64 20.56 -10.37
C TYR A 22 11.54 19.47 -10.94
N VAL A 23 12.83 19.78 -11.05
CA VAL A 23 13.87 18.83 -11.47
C VAL A 23 14.91 18.75 -10.37
N HIS A 24 15.11 17.55 -9.83
CA HIS A 24 16.20 17.26 -8.92
C HIS A 24 17.37 16.68 -9.69
N GLN A 25 18.39 17.50 -9.96
CA GLN A 25 19.52 17.08 -10.77
C GLN A 25 20.30 15.92 -10.11
N ARG A 26 20.47 15.93 -8.79
CA ARG A 26 21.22 14.90 -8.04
C ARG A 26 20.56 13.53 -8.12
N GLU A 27 19.23 13.47 -7.98
CA GLU A 27 18.47 12.21 -8.02
C GLU A 27 17.97 11.88 -9.43
N MET A 28 18.27 12.73 -10.41
CA MET A 28 17.73 12.66 -11.77
C MET A 28 16.20 12.54 -11.78
N ALA A 29 15.55 13.17 -10.79
CA ALA A 29 14.11 13.09 -10.59
C ALA A 29 13.41 14.30 -11.21
N ARG A 30 12.20 14.10 -11.70
CA ARG A 30 11.34 15.14 -12.25
C ARG A 30 9.94 14.97 -11.67
N TYR A 31 9.32 16.10 -11.37
CA TYR A 31 7.92 16.18 -10.98
C TYR A 31 7.19 17.20 -11.84
N THR A 32 5.94 16.88 -12.19
CA THR A 32 4.99 17.81 -12.80
C THR A 32 3.61 17.55 -12.23
N GLY A 33 2.94 18.57 -11.72
CA GLY A 33 1.60 18.41 -11.15
C GLY A 33 1.26 19.50 -10.15
N GLY A 34 0.30 19.22 -9.27
CA GLY A 34 -0.09 20.13 -8.21
C GLY A 34 1.03 20.32 -7.17
N VAL A 35 1.14 21.55 -6.69
CA VAL A 35 2.03 21.92 -5.60
C VAL A 35 1.28 22.79 -4.61
N ARG A 36 1.71 22.74 -3.35
CA ARG A 36 1.20 23.60 -2.29
C ARG A 36 2.35 24.45 -1.77
N ARG A 37 2.18 25.78 -1.83
CA ARG A 37 3.15 26.76 -1.35
C ARG A 37 2.61 27.46 -0.10
N LEU A 38 3.48 27.70 0.87
CA LEU A 38 3.19 28.57 2.00
C LEU A 38 3.41 30.03 1.60
N THR A 39 2.42 30.90 1.79
CA THR A 39 2.45 32.30 1.29
C THR A 39 3.70 33.08 1.69
N ASP A 40 4.10 33.00 2.96
CA ASP A 40 5.22 33.74 3.54
C ASP A 40 6.56 32.98 3.51
N SER A 41 6.64 31.88 2.76
CA SER A 41 7.83 31.03 2.68
C SER A 41 8.12 30.59 1.25
N ASN A 42 9.39 30.28 0.99
CA ASN A 42 9.80 29.59 -0.23
C ASN A 42 9.53 28.08 -0.17
N PHE A 43 8.91 27.61 0.92
CA PHE A 43 8.49 26.22 1.05
C PHE A 43 7.36 25.90 0.07
N CYS A 44 7.61 24.89 -0.75
CA CYS A 44 6.70 24.34 -1.73
C CYS A 44 6.83 22.82 -1.70
N CYS A 45 5.71 22.12 -1.64
CA CYS A 45 5.67 20.65 -1.62
C CYS A 45 4.70 20.13 -2.70
N ARG A 46 4.86 18.86 -3.09
CA ARG A 46 3.91 18.19 -3.99
C ARG A 46 2.56 18.03 -3.27
N HIS A 47 1.48 18.37 -3.96
CA HIS A 47 0.13 18.29 -3.43
C HIS A 47 -0.90 18.11 -4.56
N GLY A 48 -2.06 17.53 -4.29
CA GLY A 48 -3.07 17.33 -5.34
C GLY A 48 -2.70 16.17 -6.26
N HIS A 49 -2.71 16.35 -7.59
CA HIS A 49 -2.42 15.26 -8.54
C HIS A 49 -1.16 15.56 -9.36
N GLY A 50 -0.33 14.56 -9.61
CA GLY A 50 0.88 14.76 -10.40
C GLY A 50 1.68 13.52 -10.70
N THR A 51 2.67 13.70 -11.57
CA THR A 51 3.59 12.67 -12.05
C THR A 51 4.98 12.90 -11.51
N TYR A 52 5.57 11.87 -10.91
CA TYR A 52 6.97 11.82 -10.47
C TYR A 52 7.71 10.74 -11.24
N SER A 53 8.86 11.09 -11.80
CA SER A 53 9.71 10.15 -12.52
C SER A 53 11.16 10.29 -12.06
N SER A 54 11.79 9.18 -11.74
CA SER A 54 13.22 9.06 -11.41
C SER A 54 13.79 7.83 -12.10
N PRO A 55 15.10 7.54 -12.01
CA PRO A 55 15.64 6.27 -12.51
C PRO A 55 15.11 5.02 -11.78
N LEU A 56 14.55 5.18 -10.57
CA LEU A 56 14.11 4.05 -9.74
C LEU A 56 12.62 3.77 -9.88
N ILE A 57 11.80 4.82 -9.91
CA ILE A 57 10.34 4.71 -9.90
C ILE A 57 9.69 5.75 -10.82
N HIS A 58 8.51 5.39 -11.31
CA HIS A 58 7.54 6.28 -11.93
C HIS A 58 6.22 6.20 -11.16
N TYR A 59 5.74 7.33 -10.65
CA TYR A 59 4.47 7.44 -9.95
C TYR A 59 3.56 8.45 -10.63
N GLU A 60 2.30 8.10 -10.79
CA GLU A 60 1.23 8.98 -11.25
C GLU A 60 0.04 8.81 -10.31
N GLY A 61 -0.38 9.89 -9.66
CA GLY A 61 -1.44 9.78 -8.66
C GLY A 61 -1.55 11.01 -7.78
N ASN A 62 -2.27 10.85 -6.68
CA ASN A 62 -2.44 11.94 -5.73
C ASN A 62 -1.23 12.07 -4.80
N TRP A 63 -1.03 13.28 -4.32
CA TRP A 63 0.07 13.73 -3.47
C TRP A 63 -0.50 14.53 -2.31
N SER A 64 0.09 14.36 -1.14
CA SER A 64 -0.18 15.21 0.02
C SER A 64 1.12 15.45 0.75
N GLU A 65 1.57 16.72 0.79
CA GLU A 65 2.72 17.14 1.59
C GLU A 65 3.99 16.33 1.26
N ASP A 66 4.29 16.23 -0.04
CA ASP A 66 5.39 15.45 -0.59
C ASP A 66 5.28 13.92 -0.46
N GLU A 67 4.18 13.39 0.03
CA GLU A 67 3.94 11.95 0.12
C GLU A 67 2.93 11.47 -0.92
N MET A 68 3.14 10.27 -1.47
CA MET A 68 2.13 9.60 -2.29
C MET A 68 0.89 9.37 -1.41
N HIS A 69 -0.28 9.74 -1.92
CA HIS A 69 -1.54 9.69 -1.18
C HIS A 69 -2.70 9.35 -2.11
N GLY A 70 -3.85 8.98 -1.56
CA GLY A 70 -5.06 8.74 -2.34
C GLY A 70 -4.87 7.63 -3.38
N ASN A 71 -5.44 7.77 -4.57
CA ASN A 71 -5.27 6.77 -5.63
C ASN A 71 -4.05 7.11 -6.50
N GLY A 72 -3.28 6.10 -6.88
CA GLY A 72 -2.14 6.25 -7.76
C GLY A 72 -1.67 4.94 -8.38
N THR A 73 -0.76 5.07 -9.35
CA THR A 73 -0.03 3.98 -9.98
C THR A 73 1.46 4.20 -9.76
N LEU A 74 2.10 3.26 -9.08
CA LEU A 74 3.55 3.21 -8.84
C LEU A 74 4.16 2.10 -9.71
N ARG A 75 5.16 2.43 -10.51
CA ARG A 75 5.97 1.48 -11.28
C ARG A 75 7.40 1.50 -10.75
N PHE A 76 7.93 0.32 -10.44
CA PHE A 76 9.31 0.13 -10.04
C PHE A 76 10.13 -0.17 -11.29
N LEU A 77 10.94 0.79 -11.73
CA LEU A 77 11.67 0.70 -13.01
C LEU A 77 12.84 -0.28 -12.96
N VAL A 78 13.36 -0.58 -11.77
CA VAL A 78 14.47 -1.54 -11.58
C VAL A 78 13.96 -2.99 -11.54
N SER A 79 12.91 -3.28 -10.77
CA SER A 79 12.37 -4.64 -10.68
C SER A 79 11.39 -4.97 -11.80
N GLY A 80 10.69 -3.98 -12.35
CA GLY A 80 9.60 -4.15 -13.30
C GLY A 80 8.22 -4.34 -12.64
N ASP A 81 8.15 -4.30 -11.31
CA ASP A 81 6.89 -4.44 -10.58
C ASP A 81 6.02 -3.19 -10.73
N SER A 82 4.72 -3.34 -10.51
CA SER A 82 3.81 -2.21 -10.45
C SER A 82 2.70 -2.41 -9.43
N TYR A 83 2.22 -1.30 -8.89
CA TYR A 83 1.08 -1.24 -8.00
C TYR A 83 0.13 -0.14 -8.45
N THR A 84 -1.16 -0.46 -8.51
CA THR A 84 -2.23 0.49 -8.76
C THR A 84 -3.23 0.38 -7.62
N GLY A 85 -3.44 1.46 -6.88
CA GLY A 85 -4.34 1.42 -5.73
C GLY A 85 -4.21 2.63 -4.83
N GLN A 86 -4.57 2.41 -3.58
CA GLN A 86 -4.61 3.45 -2.55
C GLN A 86 -3.27 3.59 -1.82
N PHE A 87 -2.94 4.83 -1.49
CA PHE A 87 -1.75 5.22 -0.76
C PHE A 87 -2.12 6.11 0.42
N VAL A 88 -1.42 5.92 1.53
CA VAL A 88 -1.48 6.78 2.72
C VAL A 88 -0.05 6.99 3.20
N HIS A 89 0.41 8.23 3.33
CA HIS A 89 1.77 8.56 3.77
C HIS A 89 2.88 7.78 3.04
N GLY A 90 2.78 7.68 1.71
CA GLY A 90 3.77 6.98 0.89
C GLY A 90 3.71 5.45 0.94
N VAL A 91 2.79 4.85 1.70
CA VAL A 91 2.62 3.39 1.78
C VAL A 91 1.35 2.92 1.08
N MET A 92 1.41 1.75 0.46
CA MET A 92 0.25 1.05 -0.10
C MET A 92 -0.69 0.64 1.04
N GLU A 93 -1.94 1.06 0.93
CA GLU A 93 -2.97 0.91 1.96
C GLU A 93 -4.34 0.72 1.28
N GLY A 94 -5.34 0.16 1.95
CA GLY A 94 -6.68 0.06 1.38
C GLY A 94 -6.78 -0.96 0.24
N CYS A 95 -7.42 -0.64 -0.88
CA CYS A 95 -7.58 -1.57 -2.00
C CYS A 95 -6.58 -1.28 -3.13
N GLY A 96 -6.03 -2.32 -3.74
CA GLY A 96 -5.16 -2.17 -4.90
C GLY A 96 -4.73 -3.49 -5.54
N THR A 97 -4.16 -3.35 -6.73
CA THR A 97 -3.62 -4.43 -7.54
C THR A 97 -2.10 -4.29 -7.62
N TYR A 98 -1.36 -5.33 -7.26
CA TYR A 98 0.08 -5.43 -7.47
C TYR A 98 0.36 -6.46 -8.55
N ILE A 99 1.20 -6.08 -9.51
CA ILE A 99 1.66 -6.94 -10.60
C ILE A 99 3.16 -7.08 -10.42
N TRP A 100 3.61 -8.31 -10.18
CA TRP A 100 5.03 -8.62 -10.14
C TRP A 100 5.59 -8.65 -11.56
N ALA A 101 6.87 -8.33 -11.70
CA ALA A 101 7.59 -8.43 -12.97
C ALA A 101 7.56 -9.85 -13.58
N SER A 102 7.37 -10.86 -12.75
CA SER A 102 7.17 -12.25 -13.18
C SER A 102 5.85 -12.49 -13.94
N GLY A 103 4.89 -11.56 -13.85
CA GLY A 103 3.54 -11.69 -14.40
C GLY A 103 2.51 -12.21 -13.40
N ALA A 104 2.93 -12.63 -12.20
CA ALA A 104 1.99 -12.89 -11.11
C ALA A 104 1.26 -11.60 -10.73
N MET A 105 0.08 -11.73 -10.12
CA MET A 105 -0.76 -10.60 -9.73
C MET A 105 -1.45 -10.85 -8.39
N TYR A 106 -1.63 -9.80 -7.60
CA TYR A 106 -2.51 -9.79 -6.45
C TYR A 106 -3.48 -8.62 -6.55
N ASP A 107 -4.76 -8.91 -6.46
CA ASP A 107 -5.83 -7.92 -6.39
C ASP A 107 -6.55 -8.05 -5.04
N GLY A 108 -6.50 -7.02 -4.20
CA GLY A 108 -7.12 -7.10 -2.89
C GLY A 108 -6.75 -5.99 -1.94
N GLY A 109 -6.86 -6.29 -0.64
CA GLY A 109 -6.55 -5.35 0.42
C GLY A 109 -5.05 -5.24 0.72
N TRP A 110 -4.67 -4.07 1.20
CA TRP A 110 -3.31 -3.65 1.52
C TRP A 110 -3.29 -2.96 2.87
N ARG A 111 -2.24 -3.21 3.64
CA ARG A 111 -1.97 -2.52 4.90
C ARG A 111 -0.47 -2.39 5.09
N GLY A 112 0.03 -1.16 5.14
CA GLY A 112 1.46 -0.88 5.34
C GLY A 112 2.37 -1.65 4.38
N ASN A 113 2.13 -1.54 3.07
CA ASN A 113 2.88 -2.22 2.00
C ASN A 113 2.77 -3.75 1.96
N ARG A 114 1.80 -4.35 2.69
CA ARG A 114 1.61 -5.80 2.71
C ARG A 114 0.19 -6.17 2.29
N MET A 115 0.06 -7.26 1.55
CA MET A 115 -1.23 -7.88 1.23
C MET A 115 -1.96 -8.23 2.54
N HIS A 116 -3.20 -7.77 2.68
CA HIS A 116 -3.98 -7.88 3.91
C HIS A 116 -5.50 -7.85 3.62
N GLY A 117 -6.29 -8.66 4.32
CA GLY A 117 -7.74 -8.69 4.11
C GLY A 117 -8.13 -9.61 2.95
N LEU A 118 -9.27 -9.34 2.31
CA LEU A 118 -9.73 -10.14 1.19
C LEU A 118 -8.96 -9.81 -0.08
N GLY A 119 -8.62 -10.83 -0.86
CA GLY A 119 -7.97 -10.65 -2.14
C GLY A 119 -7.93 -11.93 -2.98
N THR A 120 -7.37 -11.77 -4.17
CA THR A 120 -7.16 -12.81 -5.17
C THR A 120 -5.73 -12.73 -5.65
N TYR A 121 -4.99 -13.82 -5.47
CA TYR A 121 -3.66 -14.02 -6.03
C TYR A 121 -3.77 -14.87 -7.30
N THR A 122 -3.08 -14.44 -8.35
CA THR A 122 -2.93 -15.17 -9.61
C THR A 122 -1.44 -15.40 -9.85
N ASP A 123 -1.01 -16.65 -10.02
CA ASP A 123 0.38 -16.94 -10.34
C ASP A 123 0.69 -16.68 -11.83
N VAL A 124 1.97 -16.86 -12.20
CA VAL A 124 2.44 -16.70 -13.59
C VAL A 124 1.75 -17.70 -14.53
N GLY A 125 1.27 -18.84 -14.03
CA GLY A 125 0.55 -19.86 -14.79
C GLY A 125 -0.95 -19.59 -14.93
N GLY A 126 -1.47 -18.49 -14.36
CA GLY A 126 -2.88 -18.15 -14.37
C GLY A 126 -3.72 -18.91 -13.35
N LYS A 127 -3.10 -19.68 -12.44
CA LYS A 127 -3.82 -20.32 -11.33
C LYS A 127 -4.24 -19.24 -10.34
N VAL A 128 -5.48 -19.33 -9.87
CA VAL A 128 -6.12 -18.30 -9.04
C VAL A 128 -6.40 -18.83 -7.63
N TRP A 129 -6.10 -18.02 -6.62
CA TRP A 129 -6.42 -18.27 -5.22
C TRP A 129 -7.09 -17.05 -4.60
N SER A 130 -8.33 -17.22 -4.16
CA SER A 130 -9.06 -16.17 -3.43
C SER A 130 -9.18 -16.52 -1.95
N GLY A 131 -9.08 -15.52 -1.09
CA GLY A 131 -9.28 -15.72 0.34
C GLY A 131 -8.78 -14.56 1.19
N LYS A 132 -8.56 -14.82 2.47
CA LYS A 132 -8.01 -13.86 3.43
C LYS A 132 -6.49 -13.92 3.44
N PHE A 133 -5.86 -12.77 3.34
CA PHE A 133 -4.42 -12.55 3.44
C PHE A 133 -4.12 -11.81 4.73
N TYR A 134 -2.98 -12.13 5.35
CA TYR A 134 -2.51 -11.48 6.56
C TYR A 134 -1.02 -11.21 6.44
N ASN A 135 -0.67 -9.92 6.31
CA ASN A 135 0.71 -9.43 6.28
C ASN A 135 1.59 -10.15 5.24
N GLY A 136 1.06 -10.35 4.03
CA GLY A 136 1.78 -11.00 2.93
C GLY A 136 1.65 -12.52 2.87
N SER A 137 0.99 -13.15 3.84
CA SER A 137 0.70 -14.58 3.84
C SER A 137 -0.76 -14.85 3.46
N GLY A 138 -1.01 -15.88 2.66
CA GLY A 138 -2.37 -16.26 2.29
C GLY A 138 -2.41 -17.42 1.28
N PRO A 139 -3.61 -17.81 0.83
CA PRO A 139 -3.78 -18.85 -0.18
C PRO A 139 -2.88 -18.63 -1.40
N GLY A 140 -2.18 -19.68 -1.85
CA GLY A 140 -1.27 -19.61 -3.00
C GLY A 140 0.13 -19.05 -2.69
N LEU A 141 0.31 -18.35 -1.56
CA LEU A 141 1.59 -17.77 -1.12
C LEU A 141 2.20 -18.48 0.09
N THR A 142 1.42 -19.27 0.82
CA THR A 142 1.94 -20.09 1.92
C THR A 142 2.96 -21.10 1.37
N PRO A 143 4.19 -21.17 1.91
CA PRO A 143 5.14 -22.19 1.51
C PRO A 143 4.48 -23.55 1.63
N CYS A 144 4.53 -24.32 0.54
CA CYS A 144 4.04 -25.68 0.53
C CYS A 144 4.85 -26.47 1.56
N VAL A 145 4.26 -26.79 2.71
CA VAL A 145 4.84 -27.78 3.62
C VAL A 145 4.58 -29.15 2.97
N THR A 146 5.42 -29.55 2.02
CA THR A 146 5.37 -30.90 1.43
C THR A 146 6.20 -31.84 2.30
N THR A 147 5.47 -32.62 3.12
CA THR A 147 5.77 -33.97 3.65
C THR A 147 6.96 -34.22 4.58
N GLY A 148 6.63 -34.78 5.76
CA GLY A 148 7.50 -35.71 6.49
C GLY A 148 7.02 -36.04 7.91
N GLY A 149 6.20 -37.10 8.08
CA GLY A 149 6.01 -37.77 9.37
C GLY A 149 4.56 -37.81 9.86
N GLY A 150 3.93 -38.98 9.79
CA GLY A 150 2.50 -39.16 10.03
C GLY A 150 2.08 -39.18 11.49
N VAL A 151 0.77 -39.07 11.68
CA VAL A 151 -0.04 -39.97 12.51
C VAL A 151 -1.46 -39.97 11.95
N SER A 152 -1.93 -41.18 11.66
CA SER A 152 -3.35 -41.50 11.52
C SER A 152 -4.08 -41.19 12.82
N ALA A 153 -5.21 -40.50 12.73
CA ALA A 153 -6.31 -40.57 13.69
C ALA A 153 -7.58 -40.21 12.93
N ALA A 154 -8.18 -41.18 12.25
CA ALA A 154 -9.30 -41.97 12.77
C ALA A 154 -10.62 -41.18 12.76
N ASP A 155 -11.33 -41.35 11.64
CA ASP A 155 -12.78 -41.41 11.54
C ASP A 155 -13.33 -42.15 12.77
N LYS A 156 -14.02 -41.44 13.67
CA LYS A 156 -14.83 -42.07 14.71
C LYS A 156 -16.28 -42.03 14.26
N ARG A 157 -16.67 -43.04 13.50
CA ARG A 157 -18.06 -43.53 13.49
C ARG A 157 -18.28 -44.44 14.69
N ASP A 158 -19.47 -44.29 15.24
CA ASP A 158 -20.13 -45.13 16.23
C ASP A 158 -19.95 -46.63 15.98
N VAL A 159 -19.87 -47.43 17.07
CA VAL A 159 -20.64 -48.67 17.29
C VAL A 159 -20.47 -49.13 18.77
N LEU A 160 -21.61 -49.36 19.41
CA LEU A 160 -21.86 -50.07 20.68
C LEU A 160 -21.12 -51.41 20.84
N LYS A 161 -20.79 -51.77 22.10
CA LYS A 161 -20.99 -53.07 22.79
C LYS A 161 -20.07 -53.11 24.02
N ASP A 162 -20.59 -53.07 25.24
CA ASP A 162 -21.21 -54.15 26.04
C ASP A 162 -20.20 -54.82 27.00
N GLU A 163 -20.68 -54.96 28.24
CA GLU A 163 -20.34 -55.92 29.30
C GLU A 163 -19.12 -55.74 30.24
N LYS A 164 -19.50 -55.64 31.53
CA LYS A 164 -18.95 -56.29 32.77
C LYS A 164 -17.52 -55.90 33.19
N GLU A 165 -17.20 -55.67 34.46
CA GLU A 165 -17.68 -56.22 35.72
C GLU A 165 -17.20 -55.29 36.87
N GLY A 166 -17.93 -55.23 37.99
CA GLY A 166 -17.55 -54.48 39.19
C GLY A 166 -18.75 -54.02 39.99
#